data_AF-A0A7L8RUB5-F1
#
_entry.id   AF-A0A7L8RUB5-F1
#
_cell.length_a   1.000
_cell.length_b   1.000
_cell.length_c   1.000
_cell.angle_alpha   90.00
_cell.angle_beta   90.00
_cell.angle_gamma   90.00
#
_symmetry.space_group_name_H-M   'P 1'
#
loop_
_entity.id
_entity.type
_entity.pdbx_description
1 polymer ?
#
loop_
_entity_poly.entity_id
_entity_poly.type
_entity_poly.pdbx_seq_one_letter_code
_entity_poly.pdbx_strand_id
1 'polypeptide(L)'
;MPKLKKLRDDAYNRQDGRCWYCSRLMSPADAISSSRCTAEHLLARCEGGKNTSDNVVAACWLCNSRRHRRKVPLSPEAYFIHVRALIAKGRWSEPRWDNGF
;
A
#
# COMPACT_ATOMS: atom_id res chain seq x y z
N MET A 1 20.65 4.15 -9.26
CA MET A 1 19.35 3.61 -8.80
C MET A 1 18.53 4.72 -8.16
N PRO A 2 17.25 4.92 -8.51
CA PRO A 2 16.42 5.95 -7.89
C PRO A 2 16.25 5.72 -6.38
N LYS A 3 16.22 6.81 -5.60
CA LYS A 3 15.90 6.74 -4.16
C LYS A 3 14.44 6.30 -3.99
N LEU A 4 14.16 5.41 -3.04
CA LEU A 4 12.81 4.88 -2.79
C LEU A 4 11.77 5.98 -2.53
N LYS A 5 12.18 7.09 -1.88
CA LYS A 5 11.34 8.28 -1.70
C LYS A 5 10.86 8.87 -3.03
N LYS A 6 11.76 9.00 -4.01
CA LYS A 6 11.42 9.53 -5.34
C LYS A 6 10.43 8.60 -6.05
N LEU A 7 10.67 7.29 -6.01
CA LEU A 7 9.76 6.30 -6.61
C LEU A 7 8.37 6.33 -5.97
N ARG A 8 8.28 6.52 -4.65
CA ARG A 8 7.01 6.72 -3.95
C ARG A 8 6.29 7.96 -4.45
N ASP A 9 6.98 9.08 -4.55
CA ASP A 9 6.38 10.36 -4.93
C ASP A 9 5.94 10.32 -6.40
N ASP A 10 6.74 9.73 -7.29
CA ASP A 10 6.39 9.50 -8.70
C ASP A 10 5.17 8.55 -8.82
N ALA A 11 5.12 7.48 -8.04
CA ALA A 11 3.97 6.57 -8.01
C ALA A 11 2.71 7.23 -7.44
N TYR A 12 2.84 8.05 -6.40
CA TYR A 12 1.74 8.81 -5.83
C TYR A 12 1.11 9.73 -6.90
N ASN A 13 1.93 10.45 -7.66
CA ASN A 13 1.46 11.33 -8.74
C ASN A 13 0.79 10.54 -9.88
N ARG A 14 1.39 9.43 -10.33
CA ARG A 14 0.80 8.56 -11.37
C ARG A 14 -0.54 7.92 -10.94
N GLN A 15 -0.80 7.84 -9.64
CA GLN A 15 -2.00 7.24 -9.07
C GLN A 15 -3.02 8.27 -8.59
N ASP A 16 -2.87 9.55 -8.96
CA ASP A 16 -3.74 10.65 -8.54
C ASP A 16 -3.88 10.75 -7.00
N GLY A 17 -2.80 10.43 -6.28
CA GLY A 17 -2.76 10.38 -4.82
C GLY A 17 -3.60 9.26 -4.19
N ARG A 18 -4.03 8.27 -4.98
CA ARG A 18 -4.85 7.14 -4.50
C ARG A 18 -4.02 5.90 -4.26
N CYS A 19 -4.34 5.19 -3.17
CA CYS A 19 -3.70 3.93 -2.85
C CYS A 19 -3.93 2.89 -3.96
N TRP A 20 -2.87 2.19 -4.37
CA TRP A 20 -2.91 1.15 -5.41
C TRP A 20 -3.98 0.09 -5.14
N TYR A 21 -4.10 -0.38 -3.90
CA TYR A 21 -5.02 -1.46 -3.55
C TYR A 21 -6.47 -1.00 -3.33
N CYS A 22 -6.69 0.03 -2.50
CA CYS A 22 -8.03 0.44 -2.09
C CYS A 22 -8.62 1.64 -2.85
N SER A 23 -7.85 2.33 -3.70
CA SER A 23 -8.21 3.59 -4.39
C SER A 23 -8.66 4.76 -3.50
N ARG A 24 -8.58 4.64 -2.18
CA ARG A 24 -8.82 5.77 -1.28
C ARG A 24 -7.65 6.76 -1.37
N LEU A 25 -7.96 8.04 -1.15
CA LEU A 25 -6.95 9.10 -1.08
C LEU A 25 -5.96 8.79 0.03
N MET A 26 -4.69 9.04 -0.25
CA MET A 26 -3.60 8.92 0.72
C MET A 26 -3.30 10.29 1.31
N SER A 27 -2.92 10.28 2.59
CA SER A 27 -2.36 11.48 3.23
C SER A 27 -0.86 11.55 2.97
N PRO A 28 -0.22 12.72 3.23
CA PRO A 28 1.24 12.86 3.17
C PRO A 28 1.96 11.77 3.96
N ALA A 29 3.18 11.44 3.53
CA ALA A 29 3.91 10.27 4.05
C ALA A 29 4.37 10.40 5.52
N ASP A 30 4.49 11.63 6.00
CA ASP A 30 4.81 12.03 7.37
C ASP A 30 3.58 12.14 8.29
N ALA A 31 2.37 12.04 7.74
CA ALA A 31 1.15 12.05 8.55
C ALA A 31 1.06 10.81 9.45
N ILE A 32 0.58 11.00 10.68
CA ILE A 32 0.24 9.92 11.61
C ILE A 32 -1.18 9.44 11.28
N SER A 33 -1.31 8.67 10.19
CA SER A 33 -2.60 8.17 9.71
C SER A 33 -2.48 6.80 9.05
N SER A 34 -3.56 6.01 9.09
CA SER A 34 -3.67 4.75 8.34
C SER A 34 -3.67 4.96 6.81
N SER A 35 -4.03 6.17 6.37
CA SER A 35 -4.02 6.60 4.97
C SER A 35 -2.66 7.11 4.50
N ARG A 36 -1.64 7.23 5.35
CA ARG A 36 -0.35 7.84 4.95
C ARG A 36 0.30 7.08 3.80
N CYS A 37 0.83 7.82 2.84
CA CYS A 37 1.48 7.27 1.66
C CYS A 37 2.78 6.53 2.01
N THR A 38 2.90 5.28 1.55
CA THR A 38 4.12 4.48 1.64
C THR A 38 4.50 3.91 0.27
N ALA A 39 5.78 3.59 0.09
CA ALA A 39 6.24 2.82 -1.07
C ALA A 39 5.93 1.34 -0.86
N GLU A 40 5.37 0.69 -1.86
CA GLU A 40 5.11 -0.74 -1.88
C GLU A 40 5.81 -1.38 -3.09
N HIS A 41 6.54 -2.46 -2.84
CA HIS A 41 7.13 -3.29 -3.90
C HIS A 41 6.13 -4.33 -4.39
N LEU A 42 5.91 -4.40 -5.70
CA LEU A 42 5.05 -5.42 -6.32
C LEU A 42 5.73 -6.79 -6.29
N LEU A 43 6.97 -6.85 -6.78
CA LEU A 43 7.87 -8.00 -6.63
C LEU A 43 8.79 -7.76 -5.43
N ALA A 44 8.82 -8.74 -4.52
CA ALA A 44 9.62 -8.64 -3.32
C ALA A 44 11.13 -8.59 -3.68
N ARG A 45 11.92 -7.88 -2.87
CA ARG A 45 13.37 -7.79 -3.09
C ARG A 45 14.07 -9.16 -3.06
N CYS A 46 13.60 -10.07 -2.21
CA CYS A 46 14.12 -11.44 -2.11
C CYS A 46 13.88 -12.26 -3.38
N GLU A 47 12.90 -11.88 -4.21
CA GLU A 47 12.58 -12.51 -5.50
C GLU A 47 13.23 -11.75 -6.68
N GLY A 48 14.19 -10.85 -6.41
CA GLY A 48 14.88 -10.05 -7.42
C GLY A 48 14.20 -8.71 -7.73
N GLY A 49 13.19 -8.30 -6.97
CA GLY A 49 12.48 -7.04 -7.15
C GLY A 49 13.40 -5.82 -7.03
N LYS A 50 13.58 -5.08 -8.14
CA LYS A 50 14.42 -3.87 -8.19
C LYS A 50 13.65 -2.64 -7.73
N ASN A 51 14.38 -1.59 -7.31
CA ASN A 51 13.79 -0.27 -7.08
C ASN A 51 13.59 0.45 -8.42
N THR A 52 12.58 0.05 -9.17
CA THR A 52 12.19 0.67 -10.47
C THR A 52 10.80 1.28 -10.36
N SER A 53 10.48 2.21 -11.26
CA SER A 53 9.14 2.82 -11.38
C SER A 53 8.03 1.79 -11.57
N ASP A 54 8.36 0.68 -12.22
CA ASP A 54 7.39 -0.36 -12.60
C ASP A 54 7.19 -1.36 -11.47
N ASN A 55 8.14 -1.46 -10.54
CA ASN A 55 8.07 -2.37 -9.39
C ASN A 55 7.67 -1.68 -8.08
N VAL A 56 7.55 -0.35 -8.07
CA VAL A 56 7.16 0.43 -6.89
C VAL A 56 5.86 1.18 -7.16
N VAL A 57 4.87 0.95 -6.31
CA VAL A 57 3.60 1.67 -6.28
C VAL A 57 3.45 2.43 -4.97
N ALA A 58 2.58 3.44 -4.95
CA ALA A 58 2.15 4.11 -3.73
C ALA A 58 0.96 3.34 -3.11
N ALA A 59 1.09 2.95 -1.86
CA ALA A 59 0.02 2.30 -1.11
C ALA A 59 -0.18 3.03 0.23
N CYS A 60 -1.41 3.05 0.74
CA CYS A 60 -1.61 3.54 2.10
C CYS A 60 -1.00 2.57 3.10
N TRP A 61 -0.53 3.11 4.23
CA TRP A 61 0.09 2.33 5.29
C TRP A 61 -0.76 1.15 5.74
N LEU A 62 -2.09 1.31 5.82
CA LEU A 62 -3.00 0.21 6.17
C LEU A 62 -2.92 -0.97 5.19
N CYS A 63 -3.04 -0.71 3.89
CA CYS A 63 -3.04 -1.77 2.88
C CYS A 63 -1.67 -2.43 2.79
N ASN A 64 -0.62 -1.62 2.78
CA ASN A 64 0.76 -2.08 2.74
C ASN A 64 1.07 -2.95 3.97
N SER A 65 0.82 -2.44 5.18
CA SER A 65 1.08 -3.18 6.43
C SER A 65 0.27 -4.47 6.53
N ARG A 66 -1.01 -4.46 6.15
CA ARG A 66 -1.83 -5.68 6.16
C ARG A 66 -1.35 -6.71 5.15
N ARG A 67 -0.78 -6.32 4.01
CA ARG A 67 -0.22 -7.26 3.02
C ARG A 67 0.97 -8.01 3.60
N HIS A 68 1.94 -7.28 4.17
CA HIS A 68 3.16 -7.87 4.74
C HIS A 68 2.92 -8.66 6.03
N ARG A 69 1.83 -8.40 6.76
CA ARG A 69 1.43 -9.19 7.94
C ARG A 69 0.72 -10.50 7.60
N ARG A 70 0.39 -10.78 6.34
CA ARG A 70 -0.28 -12.04 5.98
C ARG A 70 0.67 -13.22 6.16
N LYS A 71 0.20 -14.27 6.82
CA LYS A 71 0.94 -15.54 6.95
C LYS A 71 1.20 -16.20 5.60
N VAL A 72 0.22 -16.11 4.69
CA VAL A 72 0.33 -16.58 3.31
C VAL A 72 0.38 -15.35 2.41
N PRO A 73 1.56 -15.01 1.85
CA PRO A 73 1.71 -13.91 0.92
C PRO A 73 0.78 -14.07 -0.27
N LEU A 74 0.12 -12.98 -0.66
CA LEU A 74 -0.61 -12.90 -1.91
C LEU A 74 0.22 -12.10 -2.91
N SER A 75 0.14 -12.47 -4.19
CA SER A 75 0.62 -11.59 -5.25
C SER A 75 -0.07 -10.22 -5.14
N PRO A 76 0.56 -9.15 -5.63
CA PRO A 76 -0.06 -7.82 -5.61
C PRO A 76 -1.46 -7.81 -6.24
N GLU A 77 -1.66 -8.53 -7.35
CA GLU A 77 -2.92 -8.63 -8.08
C GLU A 77 -3.99 -9.37 -7.25
N ALA A 78 -3.63 -10.51 -6.66
CA ALA A 78 -4.54 -11.26 -5.79
C ALA A 78 -4.92 -10.46 -4.54
N TYR A 79 -3.96 -9.71 -3.98
CA TYR A 79 -4.22 -8.83 -2.84
C TYR A 79 -5.11 -7.64 -3.23
N PHE A 80 -4.91 -7.04 -4.42
CA PHE A 80 -5.78 -6.01 -4.96
C PHE A 80 -7.23 -6.48 -5.03
N ILE A 81 -7.48 -7.65 -5.65
CA ILE A 81 -8.82 -8.24 -5.77
C ILE A 81 -9.41 -8.48 -4.38
N HIS A 82 -8.62 -9.04 -3.46
CA HIS A 82 -9.05 -9.32 -2.09
C HIS A 82 -9.48 -8.04 -1.34
N VAL A 83 -8.66 -6.98 -1.39
CA VAL A 83 -8.96 -5.69 -0.74
C VAL A 83 -10.24 -5.09 -1.32
N ARG A 84 -10.40 -5.09 -2.65
CA ARG A 84 -11.59 -4.56 -3.31
C ARG A 84 -12.86 -5.32 -2.94
N ALA A 85 -12.78 -6.65 -2.89
CA ALA A 85 -13.90 -7.49 -2.47
C ALA A 85 -14.32 -7.19 -1.01
N LEU A 86 -13.36 -6.92 -0.12
CA LEU A 86 -13.67 -6.52 1.27
C LEU A 86 -14.27 -5.12 1.36
N ILE A 87 -13.79 -4.17 0.55
CA ILE A 87 -14.36 -2.82 0.46
C ILE A 87 -15.81 -2.87 -0.01
N ALA A 88 -16.10 -3.61 -1.08
CA ALA A 88 -17.45 -3.77 -1.62
C ALA A 88 -18.44 -4.35 -0.60
N LYS A 89 -17.94 -5.15 0.34
CA LYS A 89 -18.72 -5.74 1.44
C LYS A 89 -18.75 -4.87 2.71
N GLY A 90 -18.13 -3.68 2.70
CA GLY A 90 -18.00 -2.82 3.89
C GLY A 90 -17.05 -3.37 4.97
N ARG A 91 -16.27 -4.41 4.68
CA ARG A 91 -15.40 -5.12 5.63
C ARG A 91 -13.94 -4.65 5.59
N TRP A 92 -13.68 -3.50 4.98
CA TRP A 92 -12.35 -2.89 4.90
C TRP A 92 -12.34 -1.50 5.55
N SER A 93 -12.20 -1.50 6.88
CA SER A 93 -12.07 -0.29 7.70
C SER A 93 -10.64 -0.12 8.20
N GLU A 94 -10.34 1.10 8.67
CA GLU A 94 -9.15 1.38 9.46
C GLU A 94 -9.03 0.39 10.63
N PRO A 95 -7.80 0.09 11.10
CA PRO A 95 -7.66 -0.56 12.39
C PRO A 95 -8.37 0.34 13.39
N ARG A 96 -9.37 -0.17 14.11
CA ARG A 96 -9.79 0.53 15.32
C ARG A 96 -8.55 0.54 16.20
N TRP A 97 -8.03 1.73 16.49
CA TRP A 97 -7.19 1.91 17.66
C TRP A 97 -8.15 1.76 18.83
N ASP A 98 -8.45 0.51 19.20
CA ASP A 98 -9.08 0.24 20.47
C ASP A 98 -8.06 0.73 21.50
N ASN A 99 -8.30 1.91 22.09
CA ASN A 99 -7.51 2.47 23.18
C ASN A 99 -7.70 1.57 24.41
N GLY A 100 -7.08 0.39 24.39
CA GLY A 100 -6.87 -0.43 25.57
C GLY A 100 -5.62 0.07 26.27
N PHE A 101 -5.83 0.88 27.31
CA PHE A 101 -4.88 1.07 28.40
C PHE A 101 -4.48 -0.27 29.01
#